data_AF-A0A392W8P1-F1
#
_entry.id   AF-A0A392W8P1-F1
#
_cell.length_a   1.000
_cell.length_b   1.000
_cell.length_c   1.000
_cell.angle_alpha   90.00
_cell.angle_beta   90.00
_cell.angle_gamma   90.00
#
_symmetry.space_group_name_H-M   'P 1'
#
loop_
_entity.id
_entity.type
_entity.pdbx_description
1 polymer ?
#
loop_
_entity_poly.entity_id
_entity_poly.type
_entity_poly.pdbx_seq_one_letter_code
_entity_poly.pdbx_strand_id
1 'polypeptide(L)' 'GQFALVTGDDQVSMDHEPYVPQTPPVISTIPPGAPMETVMAALVNAINRQGDLIREQNQRFEEQNHR' A
#
# COMPACT_ATOMS: atom_id res chain seq x y z
N GLY A 1 4.78 8.27 -28.02
CA GLY A 1 4.99 9.06 -26.79
C GLY A 1 5.91 8.28 -25.90
N GLN A 2 7.11 8.80 -25.64
CA GLN A 2 8.05 8.21 -24.72
C GLN A 2 7.59 8.54 -23.30
N PHE A 3 7.39 7.50 -22.49
CA PHE A 3 7.23 7.66 -21.05
C PHE A 3 8.53 8.27 -20.55
N ALA A 4 8.49 9.53 -20.13
CA ALA A 4 9.63 10.19 -19.52
C ALA A 4 10.00 9.40 -18.25
N LEU A 5 11.14 8.71 -18.28
CA LEU A 5 11.86 8.42 -17.05
C LEU A 5 12.21 9.79 -16.47
N VAL A 6 11.53 10.16 -15.39
CA VAL A 6 12.00 11.24 -14.52
C VAL A 6 13.25 10.69 -13.84
N THR A 7 14.40 10.87 -14.48
CA THR A 7 15.68 10.85 -13.81
C THR A 7 15.68 12.10 -12.94
N GLY A 8 15.31 11.94 -11.67
CA GLY A 8 15.54 12.98 -10.68
C GLY A 8 17.05 13.05 -10.44
N ASP A 9 17.69 14.07 -11.02
CA ASP A 9 19.13 14.35 -10.90
C ASP A 9 19.52 14.90 -9.51
N ASP A 10 18.76 14.55 -8.48
CA ASP A 10 19.09 14.75 -7.06
C ASP A 10 18.88 13.41 -6.33
N GLN A 11 19.61 12.38 -6.74
CA GLN A 11 19.90 11.27 -5.84
C GLN A 11 20.84 11.80 -4.75
N VAL A 12 20.29 12.55 -3.79
CA VAL A 12 20.74 12.38 -2.41
C VAL A 12 20.79 10.87 -2.21
N SER A 13 21.98 10.34 -1.98
CA SER A 13 22.17 8.95 -1.55
C SER A 13 21.49 8.84 -0.19
N MET A 14 20.17 8.75 -0.21
CA MET A 14 19.42 8.41 0.96
C MET A 14 19.78 6.96 1.22
N ASP A 15 20.49 6.69 2.31
CA ASP A 15 20.74 5.34 2.85
C ASP A 15 19.42 4.73 3.35
N HIS A 16 18.37 4.79 2.54
CA HIS A 16 17.08 4.18 2.80
C HIS A 16 17.19 2.71 2.42
N GLU A 17 16.91 1.84 3.38
CA GLU A 17 16.73 0.42 3.13
C GLU A 17 15.75 0.21 1.96
N PRO A 18 16.03 -0.71 1.02
CA PRO A 18 15.17 -0.96 -0.12
C PRO A 18 13.72 -1.16 0.31
N TYR A 19 12.78 -0.47 -0.34
CA TYR A 19 11.36 -0.66 -0.10
C TYR A 19 10.99 -2.13 -0.34
N VAL A 20 10.60 -2.84 0.73
CA VAL A 20 10.02 -4.17 0.65
C VAL A 20 8.50 -4.01 0.67
N PRO A 21 7.80 -4.28 -0.44
CA PRO A 21 6.35 -4.23 -0.47
C PRO A 21 5.79 -5.20 0.55
N GLN A 22 4.97 -4.68 1.46
CA GLN A 22 4.15 -5.54 2.31
C GLN A 22 3.21 -6.36 1.42
N THR A 23 2.97 -7.61 1.81
CA THR A 23 2.13 -8.52 1.04
C THR A 23 0.74 -7.89 0.89
N PRO A 24 0.20 -7.76 -0.33
CA PRO A 24 -1.11 -7.15 -0.51
C PRO A 24 -2.17 -7.97 0.25
N PRO A 25 -3.16 -7.30 0.87
CA PRO A 25 -4.16 -7.99 1.66
C PRO A 25 -4.90 -8.99 0.78
N VAL A 26 -4.99 -10.24 1.25
CA VAL A 26 -5.74 -11.30 0.56
C VAL A 26 -7.18 -10.83 0.42
N ILE A 27 -7.66 -10.71 -0.80
CA ILE A 27 -9.06 -10.39 -1.06
C ILE A 27 -9.88 -11.56 -0.51
N SER A 28 -10.64 -11.30 0.55
CA SER A 28 -11.60 -12.27 1.08
C SER A 28 -12.56 -12.64 -0.04
N THR A 29 -12.56 -13.90 -0.45
CA THR A 29 -13.48 -14.36 -1.49
C THR A 29 -14.90 -14.27 -0.96
N ILE A 30 -15.72 -13.45 -1.61
CA ILE A 30 -17.15 -13.38 -1.29
C ILE A 30 -17.83 -14.52 -2.05
N PRO A 31 -18.56 -15.42 -1.39
CA PRO A 31 -19.24 -16.51 -2.07
C PRO A 31 -20.33 -15.98 -3.03
N PRO A 32 -20.57 -16.64 -4.18
CA PRO A 32 -21.66 -16.28 -5.06
C PRO A 32 -23.01 -16.32 -4.34
N GLY A 33 -23.84 -15.31 -4.53
CA GLY A 33 -25.14 -15.18 -3.86
C GLY A 33 -25.06 -14.69 -2.41
N ALA A 34 -23.89 -14.23 -1.94
CA ALA A 34 -23.80 -13.57 -0.65
C ALA A 34 -24.75 -12.35 -0.58
N PRO A 35 -25.39 -12.12 0.58
CA PRO A 35 -26.24 -10.95 0.76
C PRO A 35 -25.41 -9.67 0.66
N MET A 36 -26.03 -8.57 0.24
CA MET A 36 -25.35 -7.30 0.01
C MET A 36 -24.62 -6.78 1.25
N GLU A 37 -25.16 -7.03 2.45
CA GLU A 37 -24.54 -6.68 3.72
C GLU A 37 -23.18 -7.36 3.91
N THR A 38 -23.07 -8.64 3.53
CA THR A 38 -21.81 -9.39 3.55
C THR A 38 -20.81 -8.84 2.54
N VAL A 39 -21.29 -8.45 1.35
CA VAL A 39 -20.44 -7.81 0.33
C VAL A 39 -19.87 -6.50 0.87
N MET A 40 -20.72 -5.66 1.46
CA MET A 40 -20.33 -4.37 2.03
C MET A 40 -19.39 -4.53 3.22
N ALA A 41 -19.65 -5.48 4.12
CA ALA A 41 -18.79 -5.75 5.27
C ALA A 41 -17.40 -6.23 4.83
N ALA A 42 -17.34 -7.14 3.85
CA ALA A 42 -16.08 -7.61 3.28
C ALA A 42 -15.30 -6.47 2.63
N LEU A 43 -15.98 -5.58 1.88
CA LEU A 43 -15.37 -4.41 1.26
C LEU A 43 -14.81 -3.42 2.29
N VAL A 44 -15.60 -3.04 3.29
CA VAL A 44 -15.17 -2.12 4.35
C VAL A 44 -13.96 -2.69 5.10
N ASN A 45 -13.99 -3.97 5.45
CA ASN A 45 -12.85 -4.62 6.11
C ASN A 45 -11.59 -4.66 5.23
N ALA A 46 -11.74 -4.93 3.92
CA ALA A 46 -10.61 -4.91 2.98
C ALA A 46 -10.00 -3.51 2.85
N ILE A 47 -10.84 -2.48 2.71
CA ILE A 47 -10.39 -1.07 2.63
C ILE A 47 -9.68 -0.65 3.92
N ASN A 48 -10.24 -0.99 5.09
CA ASN A 48 -9.64 -0.64 6.37
C ASN A 48 -8.25 -1.28 6.53
N ARG A 49 -8.13 -2.58 6.23
CA ARG A 49 -6.83 -3.29 6.25
C ARG A 49 -5.82 -2.67 5.29
N GLN A 50 -6.26 -2.27 4.10
CA GLN A 50 -5.40 -1.58 3.15
C GLN A 50 -4.96 -0.20 3.66
N GLY A 51 -5.88 0.55 4.29
CA GLY A 51 -5.58 1.84 4.90
C GLY A 51 -4.55 1.72 6.03
N ASP A 52 -4.65 0.69 6.86
CA ASP A 52 -3.69 0.44 7.95
C ASP A 52 -2.30 0.11 7.40
N LEU A 53 -2.21 -0.75 6.38
CA LEU A 53 -0.94 -1.06 5.70
C LEU A 53 -0.29 0.20 5.11
N ILE A 54 -1.08 1.08 4.48
CA ILE A 54 -0.56 2.33 3.91
C ILE A 54 -0.03 3.25 5.01
N ARG A 55 -0.75 3.38 6.14
CA ARG A 55 -0.31 4.20 7.28
C ARG A 55 1.01 3.70 7.85
N GLU A 56 1.13 2.39 8.04
CA GLU A 56 2.36 1.78 8.54
C GLU A 56 3.54 2.01 7.57
N GLN A 57 3.31 1.87 6.26
CA GLN A 57 4.36 2.15 5.27
C GLN A 57 4.82 3.61 5.31
N ASN A 58 3.88 4.54 5.40
CA ASN A 58 4.21 5.96 5.46
C ASN A 58 4.99 6.30 6.74
N GLN A 59 4.62 5.71 7.89
CA GLN A 59 5.37 5.87 9.14
C GLN A 59 6.81 5.38 9.01
N ARG A 60 7.00 4.18 8.44
CA ARG A 60 8.35 3.63 8.21
C ARG A 60 9.19 4.50 7.28
N PHE A 61 8.55 5.07 6.25
CA PHE A 61 9.21 6.01 5.35
C PHE A 61 9.62 7.30 6.07
N GLU A 62 8.74 7.89 6.88
CA GLU A 62 9.04 9.06 7.70
C GLU A 62 10.20 8.79 8.68
N GLU A 63 10.19 7.65 9.37
CA GLU A 63 11.26 7.23 10.28
C GLU A 63 12.61 7.08 9.57
N GLN A 64 12.62 6.54 8.33
CA GLN A 64 13.83 6.44 7.52
C GLN A 64 14.31 7.80 7.02
N ASN A 65 13.40 8.73 6.71
CA ASN A 65 13.76 10.08 6.28
C ASN A 65 14.39 10.91 7.40
N HIS A 66 14.01 10.65 8.65
CA HIS A 66 14.54 11.33 9.83
C HIS A 66 15.83 10.71 10.41
N ARG A 67 16.34 9.64 9.81
CA ARG A 67 17.61 8.99 10.17
C ARG A 67 18.76 9.54 9.34
#